data_AF-A0A957NM50-F1
#
_entry.id   AF-A0A957NM50-F1
#
_cell.length_a   1.000
_cell.length_b   1.000
_cell.length_c   1.000
_cell.angle_alpha   90.00
_cell.angle_beta   90.00
_cell.angle_gamma   90.00
#
_symmetry.space_group_name_H-M   'P 1'
#
loop_
_entity.id
_entity.type
_entity.pdbx_description
1 polymer ?
#
loop_
_entity_poly.entity_id
_entity_poly.type
_entity_poly.pdbx_seq_one_letter_code
_entity_poly.pdbx_strand_id
1 'polypeptide(L)'
;MWELVTSTLQTGFGALSAQTQRSGRSLQRSIQKHGILRYGLSGAIALVLIIGVAFLTTRASYVNVLQNGDFEDGFHAESCGLVGNGWSCFTNGGAAGYGFYDDQWDLTVASGAHSQLIEVNAKGIPAPDADRFAGIYQTVRVLDWADYVLSLQGMIRTTVMDGDPWRYRVEVGWSDGKHPDWTRVTNWQDVGWTTFYERTSPGSFSNYSTKFTAMDDYVTIYVRIWKKWGVPEEEIDLNLDYIALTGPSVYGYGYAPAPAQPAPSQPYYEPNKPAYTHESPPVIDGSCQGGDYIYNGSFEYGFNPVAIGHVGKGWGSFTNGGAAGYGFYDEQWPPVVSDGQHGQLIEINAKGFDVADNDRYAGIYQKIKGLQPGATYELTVNGLLRGTDPTDDPYRYEVQWGYNADGNWDWQQVSNWAGMDVGQIYPRTEPGAMGTYRVRFTAPSRHMVLFIRGWKKWGVPGSEMDLNLDNISLRGCGGGGYKPGKPGHDGGYPGDGGWGGCTYVVQPGDTLGAIAARHGVWVNDLAYANGIADINWIYVGQRLVIPGCSATQLPSYPPAIPVPPVYDPPAEQRRIHVVQPGETLSQICALYGSSAQALINANGIVNPNLIYVGQELVIP
;
A
#
# COMPACT_ATOMS: atom_id res chain seq x y z
N MET A 1 -39.30 -56.93 -38.33
CA MET A 1 -40.36 -57.92 -38.10
C MET A 1 -40.47 -58.07 -36.59
N TRP A 2 -41.56 -57.51 -36.00
CA TRP A 2 -42.28 -57.83 -34.73
C TRP A 2 -41.52 -58.63 -33.63
N GLU A 3 -41.52 -58.32 -32.31
CA GLU A 3 -42.47 -57.65 -31.42
C GLU A 3 -41.86 -57.35 -30.00
N LEU A 4 -42.34 -56.27 -29.32
CA LEU A 4 -42.73 -56.05 -27.89
C LEU A 4 -42.00 -56.80 -26.71
N VAL A 5 -41.73 -56.29 -25.48
CA VAL A 5 -42.41 -55.39 -24.50
C VAL A 5 -41.38 -54.91 -23.43
N THR A 6 -41.49 -53.69 -22.87
CA THR A 6 -41.57 -53.40 -21.40
C THR A 6 -41.66 -51.90 -21.07
N SER A 7 -42.49 -51.59 -20.06
CA SER A 7 -42.87 -50.29 -19.45
C SER A 7 -41.86 -49.87 -18.35
N THR A 8 -41.82 -48.70 -17.69
CA THR A 8 -42.74 -47.57 -17.44
C THR A 8 -41.91 -46.33 -17.00
N LEU A 9 -42.45 -45.14 -17.32
CA LEU A 9 -42.19 -43.72 -16.96
C LEU A 9 -41.38 -43.33 -15.69
N GLN A 10 -40.56 -42.27 -15.80
CA GLN A 10 -40.88 -40.90 -15.32
C GLN A 10 -39.77 -39.86 -15.65
N THR A 11 -40.17 -38.76 -16.29
CA THR A 11 -39.47 -37.49 -16.56
C THR A 11 -40.35 -36.36 -15.99
N GLY A 12 -39.95 -35.15 -15.64
CA GLY A 12 -38.81 -34.29 -15.98
C GLY A 12 -39.35 -32.86 -16.13
N PHE A 13 -38.76 -31.90 -15.42
CA PHE A 13 -38.86 -30.43 -15.64
C PHE A 13 -38.54 -30.10 -17.12
N GLY A 14 -38.98 -29.04 -17.79
CA GLY A 14 -39.64 -27.77 -17.49
C GLY A 14 -39.27 -26.79 -18.62
N ALA A 15 -40.14 -25.84 -19.01
CA ALA A 15 -39.74 -24.64 -19.78
C ALA A 15 -40.82 -23.53 -19.77
N LEU A 16 -40.35 -22.32 -19.49
CA LEU A 16 -40.96 -20.97 -19.57
C LEU A 16 -41.58 -20.66 -20.96
N SER A 17 -42.43 -19.67 -21.23
CA SER A 17 -43.08 -18.51 -20.56
C SER A 17 -44.06 -17.89 -21.58
N ALA A 18 -45.17 -17.26 -21.14
CA ALA A 18 -45.57 -15.89 -21.53
C ALA A 18 -47.07 -15.58 -21.33
N GLN A 19 -47.30 -14.35 -20.88
CA GLN A 19 -48.50 -13.51 -20.99
C GLN A 19 -49.64 -13.56 -19.94
N THR A 20 -49.46 -12.69 -18.94
CA THR A 20 -50.28 -11.49 -18.66
C THR A 20 -51.75 -11.64 -18.24
N GLN A 21 -51.94 -11.47 -16.93
CA GLN A 21 -53.03 -10.78 -16.21
C GLN A 21 -54.49 -10.97 -16.68
N ARG A 22 -55.23 -11.73 -15.87
CA ARG A 22 -56.50 -11.25 -15.28
C ARG A 22 -56.61 -11.72 -13.83
N SER A 23 -56.07 -10.93 -12.90
CA SER A 23 -56.56 -10.87 -11.53
C SER A 23 -57.74 -9.91 -11.50
N GLY A 24 -58.91 -10.33 -11.01
CA GLY A 24 -60.06 -9.42 -10.95
C GLY A 24 -61.38 -10.07 -10.53
N ARG A 25 -61.34 -11.24 -9.88
CA ARG A 25 -61.39 -11.33 -8.42
C ARG A 25 -62.85 -11.22 -7.97
N SER A 26 -63.46 -12.37 -7.71
CA SER A 26 -64.55 -12.51 -6.76
C SER A 26 -63.95 -12.61 -5.34
N LEU A 27 -63.21 -11.64 -4.77
CA LEU A 27 -63.33 -10.17 -4.78
C LEU A 27 -64.58 -9.57 -5.46
N GLN A 28 -64.55 -8.32 -5.86
CA GLN A 28 -65.66 -7.41 -5.61
C GLN A 28 -66.95 -7.73 -6.36
N ARG A 29 -67.96 -8.15 -5.59
CA ARG A 29 -69.35 -8.21 -6.03
C ARG A 29 -69.95 -6.80 -6.07
N SER A 30 -69.99 -6.29 -7.30
CA SER A 30 -71.13 -5.61 -7.94
C SER A 30 -72.13 -4.90 -7.02
N ILE A 31 -71.96 -3.57 -6.93
CA ILE A 31 -73.04 -2.61 -6.77
C ILE A 31 -73.40 -2.14 -8.17
N GLN A 32 -74.67 -2.20 -8.55
CA GLN A 32 -75.32 -1.15 -9.35
C GLN A 32 -76.80 -1.49 -9.53
N LYS A 33 -77.66 -0.54 -9.14
CA LYS A 33 -78.80 -0.15 -9.97
C LYS A 33 -79.37 1.21 -9.54
N HIS A 34 -79.29 2.15 -10.49
CA HIS A 34 -79.93 3.48 -10.60
C HIS A 34 -79.35 4.57 -9.68
N GLY A 35 -78.93 5.75 -10.14
CA GLY A 35 -79.13 6.43 -11.41
C GLY A 35 -79.68 7.84 -11.15
N ILE A 36 -78.96 8.85 -11.66
CA ILE A 36 -79.45 10.18 -12.10
C ILE A 36 -79.55 11.25 -10.96
N LEU A 37 -78.65 12.23 -10.88
CA LEU A 37 -78.48 13.48 -11.67
C LEU A 37 -79.25 14.68 -11.07
N ARG A 38 -78.51 15.79 -10.87
CA ARG A 38 -78.88 17.23 -10.99
C ARG A 38 -78.75 18.12 -9.73
N TYR A 39 -77.60 18.79 -9.69
CA TYR A 39 -77.39 20.26 -9.65
C TYR A 39 -78.35 21.18 -8.88
N GLY A 40 -77.74 22.00 -8.02
CA GLY A 40 -78.29 23.25 -7.45
C GLY A 40 -77.47 23.68 -6.22
N LEU A 41 -76.18 24.00 -6.38
CA LEU A 41 -75.68 25.38 -6.41
C LEU A 41 -76.32 26.30 -5.34
N SER A 42 -75.64 26.48 -4.21
CA SER A 42 -75.17 27.79 -3.69
C SER A 42 -75.13 27.85 -2.16
N GLY A 43 -73.94 28.08 -1.61
CA GLY A 43 -73.78 28.98 -0.46
C GLY A 43 -73.70 28.38 0.94
N ALA A 44 -72.58 27.72 1.26
CA ALA A 44 -71.93 27.89 2.57
C ALA A 44 -70.47 27.45 2.45
N ILE A 45 -69.55 28.42 2.57
CA ILE A 45 -68.11 28.20 2.57
C ILE A 45 -67.75 27.40 3.84
N ALA A 46 -67.52 26.10 3.67
CA ALA A 46 -66.73 25.31 4.60
C ALA A 46 -65.38 25.07 3.93
N LEU A 47 -64.38 25.85 4.36
CA LEU A 47 -63.00 25.73 3.97
C LEU A 47 -62.46 24.41 4.56
N VAL A 48 -62.72 23.27 3.90
CA VAL A 48 -62.02 22.02 4.21
C VAL A 48 -60.64 22.15 3.57
N LEU A 49 -59.71 22.70 4.35
CA LEU A 49 -58.29 22.62 4.08
C LEU A 49 -57.96 21.13 3.97
N ILE A 50 -57.76 20.67 2.74
CA ILE A 50 -57.16 19.37 2.46
C ILE A 50 -55.74 19.47 3.00
N ILE A 51 -55.56 19.18 4.30
CA ILE A 51 -54.29 18.65 4.75
C ILE A 51 -54.33 17.19 4.32
N GLY A 52 -53.95 16.95 3.07
CA GLY A 52 -53.28 15.72 2.75
C GLY A 52 -52.04 15.70 3.63
N VAL A 53 -52.14 15.10 4.82
CA VAL A 53 -50.95 14.54 5.44
C VAL A 53 -50.59 13.39 4.52
N ALA A 54 -49.82 13.70 3.47
CA ALA A 54 -48.81 12.76 3.06
C ALA A 54 -48.08 12.44 4.36
N PHE A 55 -48.31 11.24 4.89
CA PHE A 55 -47.21 10.62 5.61
C PHE A 55 -46.12 10.52 4.56
N LEU A 56 -45.29 11.57 4.49
CA LEU A 56 -43.90 11.39 4.15
C LEU A 56 -43.44 10.38 5.20
N THR A 57 -43.53 9.10 4.86
CA THR A 57 -42.66 8.11 5.47
C THR A 57 -41.29 8.54 5.01
N THR A 58 -40.70 9.51 5.71
CA THR A 58 -39.27 9.71 5.69
C THR A 58 -38.74 8.40 6.22
N ARG A 59 -38.38 7.49 5.29
CA ARG A 59 -37.54 6.35 5.66
C ARG A 59 -36.32 7.00 6.25
N ALA A 60 -36.13 6.88 7.57
CA ALA A 60 -34.85 7.18 8.17
C ALA A 60 -33.82 6.43 7.33
N SER A 61 -32.89 7.14 6.71
CA SER A 61 -31.81 6.49 5.98
C SER A 61 -31.04 5.66 6.99
N TYR A 62 -30.99 4.35 6.76
CA TYR A 62 -30.13 3.47 7.55
C TYR A 62 -28.70 3.78 7.15
N VAL A 63 -27.87 4.09 8.14
CA VAL A 63 -26.45 4.44 7.97
C VAL A 63 -25.62 3.60 8.93
N ASN A 64 -24.37 3.31 8.55
CA ASN A 64 -23.39 2.87 9.53
C ASN A 64 -23.06 4.08 10.42
N VAL A 65 -23.32 3.96 11.72
CA VAL A 65 -23.00 5.02 12.68
C VAL A 65 -21.61 4.87 13.29
N LEU A 66 -20.95 3.73 13.08
CA LEU A 66 -19.55 3.54 13.45
C LEU A 66 -18.64 4.29 12.46
N GLN A 67 -17.51 4.77 12.98
CA GLN A 67 -16.42 5.34 12.21
C GLN A 67 -15.34 4.28 12.02
N ASN A 68 -14.75 4.23 10.83
CA ASN A 68 -13.59 3.41 10.52
C ASN A 68 -13.71 1.95 11.00
N GLY A 69 -14.86 1.33 10.73
CA GLY A 69 -15.09 -0.08 11.09
C GLY A 69 -14.49 -1.06 10.10
N ASP A 70 -14.13 -0.58 8.91
CA ASP A 70 -13.35 -1.23 7.86
C ASP A 70 -11.85 -0.94 7.97
N PHE A 71 -11.42 -0.11 8.94
CA PHE A 71 -10.02 0.18 9.27
C PHE A 71 -9.18 0.90 8.19
N GLU A 72 -9.81 1.33 7.09
CA GLU A 72 -9.15 2.01 5.97
C GLU A 72 -8.85 3.50 6.23
N ASP A 73 -9.47 4.12 7.24
CA ASP A 73 -9.19 5.51 7.62
C ASP A 73 -7.95 5.65 8.53
N GLY A 74 -7.15 4.59 8.64
CA GLY A 74 -5.87 4.55 9.38
C GLY A 74 -6.00 4.25 10.86
N PHE A 75 -4.86 4.31 11.57
CA PHE A 75 -4.70 3.89 12.97
C PHE A 75 -4.03 4.99 13.81
N HIS A 76 -4.28 4.96 15.12
CA HIS A 76 -3.57 5.76 16.12
C HIS A 76 -3.04 4.88 17.26
N ALA A 77 -1.98 5.35 17.91
CA ALA A 77 -1.37 4.66 19.04
C ALA A 77 -2.14 4.92 20.36
N GLU A 78 -2.41 3.86 21.10
CA GLU A 78 -2.88 3.85 22.48
C GLU A 78 -1.95 3.01 23.38
N SER A 79 -2.23 2.95 24.67
CA SER A 79 -1.42 2.21 25.65
C SER A 79 -1.33 0.70 25.38
N CYS A 80 -2.23 0.16 24.56
CA CYS A 80 -2.27 -1.27 24.19
C CYS A 80 -1.61 -1.56 22.83
N GLY A 81 -1.27 -0.54 22.04
CA GLY A 81 -0.85 -0.68 20.64
C GLY A 81 -1.64 0.21 19.70
N LEU A 82 -1.64 -0.14 18.41
CA LEU A 82 -2.33 0.57 17.34
C LEU A 82 -3.77 0.12 17.22
N VAL A 83 -4.69 1.08 17.27
CA VAL A 83 -6.12 0.88 17.07
C VAL A 83 -6.63 1.73 15.92
N GLY A 84 -7.65 1.24 15.22
CA GLY A 84 -8.28 2.00 14.14
C GLY A 84 -8.71 3.39 14.61
N ASN A 85 -8.50 4.42 13.79
CA ASN A 85 -8.90 5.79 14.10
C ASN A 85 -10.37 5.86 14.54
N GLY A 86 -10.62 6.44 15.72
CA GLY A 86 -11.95 6.51 16.32
C GLY A 86 -12.35 5.30 17.20
N TRP A 87 -11.51 4.28 17.30
CA TRP A 87 -11.66 3.17 18.25
C TRP A 87 -10.70 3.34 19.43
N SER A 88 -11.01 2.71 20.56
CA SER A 88 -10.10 2.60 21.70
C SER A 88 -10.02 1.16 22.17
N CYS A 89 -9.00 0.81 22.95
CA CYS A 89 -8.78 -0.57 23.40
C CYS A 89 -8.97 -0.76 24.90
N PHE A 90 -9.12 -2.02 25.28
CA PHE A 90 -9.09 -2.46 26.67
C PHE A 90 -8.49 -3.86 26.81
N THR A 91 -7.90 -4.11 27.98
CA THR A 91 -7.46 -5.44 28.41
C THR A 91 -7.78 -5.61 29.89
N ASN A 92 -7.73 -6.85 30.38
CA ASN A 92 -7.90 -7.15 31.81
C ASN A 92 -6.57 -7.45 32.55
N GLY A 93 -5.43 -7.05 31.95
CA GLY A 93 -4.09 -7.18 32.54
C GLY A 93 -3.62 -8.62 32.73
N GLY A 94 -2.97 -8.92 33.85
CA GLY A 94 -2.46 -10.29 34.11
C GLY A 94 -1.06 -10.52 33.54
N ALA A 95 -0.68 -11.79 33.42
CA ALA A 95 0.66 -12.17 32.98
C ALA A 95 0.83 -12.12 31.46
N ALA A 96 -0.28 -12.22 30.70
CA ALA A 96 -0.27 -12.20 29.24
C ALA A 96 0.22 -10.86 28.67
N GLY A 97 0.99 -10.93 27.60
CA GLY A 97 1.25 -9.81 26.71
C GLY A 97 0.03 -9.52 25.85
N TYR A 98 -0.16 -8.25 25.51
CA TYR A 98 -1.24 -7.79 24.64
C TYR A 98 -0.68 -6.92 23.53
N GLY A 99 -1.16 -7.16 22.32
CA GLY A 99 -0.77 -6.40 21.14
C GLY A 99 -1.99 -5.97 20.34
N PHE A 100 -1.98 -4.75 19.85
CA PHE A 100 -2.98 -4.22 18.93
C PHE A 100 -2.23 -3.63 17.74
N TYR A 101 -2.59 -4.04 16.53
CA TYR A 101 -1.81 -3.73 15.34
C TYR A 101 -2.70 -3.46 14.13
N ASP A 102 -2.20 -2.61 13.24
CA ASP A 102 -2.63 -2.52 11.84
C ASP A 102 -2.07 -3.73 11.08
N ASP A 103 -2.93 -4.67 10.69
CA ASP A 103 -2.52 -5.87 9.96
C ASP A 103 -2.88 -5.73 8.48
N GLN A 104 -1.83 -5.55 7.67
CA GLN A 104 -1.89 -5.28 6.24
C GLN A 104 -1.59 -6.51 5.38
N TRP A 105 -1.56 -7.70 5.98
CA TRP A 105 -1.38 -8.92 5.21
C TRP A 105 -2.66 -9.28 4.46
N ASP A 106 -2.59 -9.38 3.13
CA ASP A 106 -3.74 -9.66 2.26
C ASP A 106 -4.64 -10.84 2.72
N LEU A 107 -4.06 -11.87 3.36
CA LEU A 107 -4.83 -13.03 3.87
C LEU A 107 -5.58 -12.76 5.18
N THR A 108 -5.27 -11.65 5.84
CA THR A 108 -5.86 -11.22 7.10
C THR A 108 -6.66 -9.93 6.95
N VAL A 109 -6.93 -9.49 5.73
CA VAL A 109 -7.79 -8.34 5.40
C VAL A 109 -9.02 -8.87 4.66
N ALA A 110 -10.22 -8.53 5.13
CA ALA A 110 -11.45 -9.00 4.49
C ALA A 110 -11.83 -8.11 3.29
N SER A 111 -11.53 -6.81 3.38
CA SER A 111 -11.73 -5.85 2.31
C SER A 111 -10.81 -4.64 2.50
N GLY A 112 -10.17 -4.18 1.43
CA GLY A 112 -9.28 -3.02 1.49
C GLY A 112 -7.81 -3.42 1.69
N ALA A 113 -7.07 -2.62 2.46
CA ALA A 113 -5.65 -2.81 2.74
C ALA A 113 -5.35 -3.05 4.23
N HIS A 114 -6.33 -2.89 5.12
CA HIS A 114 -6.11 -2.85 6.56
C HIS A 114 -7.13 -3.72 7.31
N SER A 115 -6.69 -4.28 8.43
CA SER A 115 -7.56 -4.94 9.40
C SER A 115 -7.03 -4.67 10.81
N GLN A 116 -7.90 -4.76 11.82
CA GLN A 116 -7.44 -4.70 13.21
C GLN A 116 -6.99 -6.09 13.66
N LEU A 117 -5.72 -6.23 14.02
CA LEU A 117 -5.21 -7.39 14.76
C LEU A 117 -5.23 -7.11 16.27
N ILE A 118 -5.75 -8.07 17.03
CA ILE A 118 -5.72 -8.12 18.49
C ILE A 118 -5.02 -9.42 18.92
N GLU A 119 -3.90 -9.29 19.62
CA GLU A 119 -3.05 -10.38 20.08
C GLU A 119 -3.16 -10.54 21.60
N VAL A 120 -3.32 -11.78 22.06
CA VAL A 120 -3.12 -12.19 23.46
C VAL A 120 -2.01 -13.24 23.49
N ASN A 121 -0.83 -12.82 23.93
CA ASN A 121 0.39 -13.62 23.90
C ASN A 121 0.71 -14.16 25.30
N ALA A 122 0.69 -15.49 25.45
CA ALA A 122 1.08 -16.17 26.69
C ALA A 122 2.40 -16.95 26.59
N LYS A 123 3.21 -16.73 25.53
CA LYS A 123 4.52 -17.35 25.36
C LYS A 123 5.49 -16.92 26.46
N GLY A 124 6.28 -17.87 26.96
CA GLY A 124 7.24 -17.66 28.05
C GLY A 124 6.60 -17.47 29.44
N ILE A 125 5.28 -17.65 29.58
CA ILE A 125 4.59 -17.56 30.87
C ILE A 125 4.56 -18.95 31.50
N PRO A 126 5.21 -19.17 32.65
CA PRO A 126 5.43 -20.52 33.18
C PRO A 126 4.21 -21.16 33.86
N ALA A 127 3.11 -20.41 34.06
CA ALA A 127 1.94 -20.88 34.78
C ALA A 127 0.63 -20.33 34.19
N PRO A 128 -0.48 -21.11 34.21
CA PRO A 128 -1.77 -20.63 33.71
C PRO A 128 -2.28 -19.41 34.46
N ASP A 129 -2.93 -18.50 33.74
CA ASP A 129 -3.59 -17.31 34.29
C ASP A 129 -5.12 -17.47 34.30
N ALA A 130 -5.83 -16.57 34.99
CA ALA A 130 -7.27 -16.44 34.81
C ALA A 130 -7.60 -16.02 33.37
N ASP A 131 -8.88 -16.10 32.99
CA ASP A 131 -9.36 -15.68 31.67
C ASP A 131 -8.82 -14.31 31.26
N ARG A 132 -8.26 -14.22 30.05
CA ARG A 132 -7.70 -12.98 29.49
C ARG A 132 -8.66 -12.42 28.44
N PHE A 133 -8.88 -11.11 28.53
CA PHE A 133 -9.70 -10.35 27.59
C PHE A 133 -8.85 -9.25 26.96
N ALA A 134 -8.99 -9.11 25.65
CA ALA A 134 -8.48 -7.97 24.89
C ALA A 134 -9.53 -7.58 23.85
N GLY A 135 -9.80 -6.29 23.69
CA GLY A 135 -10.84 -5.83 22.79
C GLY A 135 -10.73 -4.37 22.43
N ILE A 136 -11.54 -3.99 21.45
CA ILE A 136 -11.72 -2.62 20.99
C ILE A 136 -13.16 -2.16 21.25
N TYR A 137 -13.35 -0.86 21.36
CA TYR A 137 -14.66 -0.25 21.52
C TYR A 137 -14.78 1.10 20.84
N GLN A 138 -16.00 1.48 20.52
CA GLN A 138 -16.33 2.81 20.01
C GLN A 138 -17.67 3.27 20.58
N THR A 139 -17.71 4.51 21.06
CA THR A 139 -18.93 5.15 21.56
C THR A 139 -19.51 6.03 20.47
N VAL A 140 -20.75 5.78 20.06
CA VAL A 140 -21.41 6.47 18.97
C VAL A 140 -22.78 7.00 19.38
N ARG A 141 -23.18 8.09 18.73
CA ARG A 141 -24.49 8.69 18.93
C ARG A 141 -25.54 7.89 18.14
N VAL A 142 -26.65 7.57 18.78
CA VAL A 142 -27.75 6.78 18.21
C VAL A 142 -29.10 7.43 18.52
N LEU A 143 -30.16 7.02 17.84
CA LEU A 143 -31.52 7.39 18.22
C LEU A 143 -31.97 6.48 19.36
N ASP A 144 -32.51 7.09 20.40
CA ASP A 144 -33.08 6.38 21.53
C ASP A 144 -34.26 5.51 21.06
N TRP A 145 -34.36 4.31 21.64
CA TRP A 145 -35.39 3.31 21.32
C TRP A 145 -35.43 2.85 19.85
N ALA A 146 -34.36 3.09 19.08
CA ALA A 146 -34.25 2.63 17.71
C ALA A 146 -33.50 1.31 17.60
N ASP A 147 -33.89 0.53 16.59
CA ASP A 147 -33.27 -0.74 16.26
C ASP A 147 -32.02 -0.55 15.40
N TYR A 148 -30.93 -1.21 15.81
CA TYR A 148 -29.66 -1.27 15.10
C TYR A 148 -29.25 -2.72 14.83
N VAL A 149 -28.53 -2.90 13.73
CA VAL A 149 -27.89 -4.17 13.37
C VAL A 149 -26.38 -4.00 13.50
N LEU A 150 -25.76 -4.72 14.43
CA LEU A 150 -24.32 -4.84 14.54
C LEU A 150 -23.88 -6.00 13.64
N SER A 151 -22.94 -5.75 12.75
CA SER A 151 -22.30 -6.76 11.91
C SER A 151 -20.78 -6.62 12.01
N LEU A 152 -20.07 -7.74 11.92
CA LEU A 152 -18.61 -7.74 11.83
C LEU A 152 -18.12 -8.98 11.08
N GLN A 153 -16.91 -8.88 10.56
CA GLN A 153 -16.14 -9.99 10.04
C GLN A 153 -14.92 -10.21 10.91
N GLY A 154 -14.51 -11.46 11.06
CA GLY A 154 -13.25 -11.73 11.73
C GLY A 154 -12.76 -13.15 11.61
N MET A 155 -11.54 -13.34 12.06
CA MET A 155 -10.82 -14.59 11.97
C MET A 155 -10.01 -14.79 13.25
N ILE A 156 -10.07 -16.00 13.79
CA ILE A 156 -9.28 -16.39 14.95
C ILE A 156 -8.09 -17.21 14.47
N ARG A 157 -6.88 -16.82 14.89
CA ARG A 157 -5.67 -17.57 14.59
C ARG A 157 -4.88 -17.90 15.85
N THR A 158 -4.12 -19.00 15.82
CA THR A 158 -3.36 -19.48 17.00
C THR A 158 -2.02 -20.06 16.58
N THR A 159 -1.03 -20.00 17.47
CA THR A 159 0.27 -20.68 17.28
C THR A 159 0.21 -22.17 17.63
N VAL A 160 -0.85 -22.60 18.34
CA VAL A 160 -1.05 -23.99 18.74
C VAL A 160 -2.47 -24.40 18.37
N MET A 161 -2.60 -25.35 17.45
CA MET A 161 -3.86 -26.01 17.12
C MET A 161 -4.18 -27.06 18.18
N ASP A 162 -4.53 -26.58 19.37
CA ASP A 162 -4.76 -27.39 20.55
C ASP A 162 -6.01 -28.30 20.48
N GLY A 163 -6.88 -28.06 19.50
CA GLY A 163 -8.08 -28.86 19.24
C GLY A 163 -9.22 -28.65 20.23
N ASP A 164 -9.13 -27.72 21.19
CA ASP A 164 -10.23 -27.40 22.09
C ASP A 164 -11.07 -26.24 21.53
N PRO A 165 -12.27 -26.52 20.97
CA PRO A 165 -13.07 -25.48 20.36
C PRO A 165 -13.68 -24.51 21.37
N TRP A 166 -13.51 -24.71 22.69
CA TRP A 166 -14.03 -23.85 23.75
C TRP A 166 -13.03 -22.83 24.30
N ARG A 167 -11.74 -22.99 23.95
CA ARG A 167 -10.64 -22.24 24.54
C ARG A 167 -10.68 -20.75 24.25
N TYR A 168 -11.20 -20.40 23.09
CA TYR A 168 -11.16 -19.06 22.56
C TYR A 168 -12.53 -18.63 22.11
N ARG A 169 -12.97 -17.47 22.57
CA ARG A 169 -14.23 -16.87 22.13
C ARG A 169 -14.01 -15.48 21.61
N VAL A 170 -14.79 -15.12 20.61
CA VAL A 170 -14.98 -13.75 20.23
C VAL A 170 -16.36 -13.36 20.70
N GLU A 171 -16.44 -12.22 21.37
CA GLU A 171 -17.68 -11.74 21.93
C GLU A 171 -17.90 -10.30 21.52
N VAL A 172 -19.17 -9.99 21.26
CA VAL A 172 -19.63 -8.61 21.14
C VAL A 172 -20.50 -8.25 22.33
N GLY A 173 -20.45 -6.99 22.71
CA GLY A 173 -21.30 -6.44 23.76
C GLY A 173 -21.56 -4.97 23.52
N TRP A 174 -22.50 -4.41 24.27
CA TRP A 174 -22.78 -2.98 24.21
C TRP A 174 -23.25 -2.43 25.54
N SER A 175 -22.99 -1.15 25.79
CA SER A 175 -23.47 -0.41 26.95
C SER A 175 -24.20 0.85 26.50
N ASP A 176 -25.27 1.20 27.21
CA ASP A 176 -26.01 2.43 26.98
C ASP A 176 -25.26 3.64 27.58
N GLY A 177 -25.40 4.79 26.93
CA GLY A 177 -24.84 6.06 27.37
C GLY A 177 -23.47 6.38 26.80
N LYS A 178 -22.97 7.57 27.14
CA LYS A 178 -21.77 8.18 26.53
C LYS A 178 -20.44 7.78 27.16
N HIS A 179 -20.46 6.96 28.20
CA HIS A 179 -19.29 6.63 29.00
C HIS A 179 -18.97 5.14 28.86
N PRO A 180 -17.86 4.80 28.18
CA PRO A 180 -17.47 3.42 28.00
C PRO A 180 -17.04 2.78 29.33
N ASP A 181 -17.56 1.60 29.63
CA ASP A 181 -17.15 0.76 30.75
C ASP A 181 -17.45 -0.71 30.42
N TRP A 182 -16.46 -1.37 29.81
CA TRP A 182 -16.57 -2.76 29.39
C TRP A 182 -16.80 -3.72 30.57
N THR A 183 -16.40 -3.34 31.79
CA THR A 183 -16.55 -4.18 32.99
C THR A 183 -18.00 -4.30 33.44
N ARG A 184 -18.87 -3.39 32.98
CA ARG A 184 -20.30 -3.36 33.29
C ARG A 184 -21.19 -3.95 32.20
N VAL A 185 -20.60 -4.39 31.09
CA VAL A 185 -21.33 -5.04 30.00
C VAL A 185 -21.81 -6.42 30.49
N THR A 186 -23.13 -6.62 30.53
CA THR A 186 -23.77 -7.86 31.00
C THR A 186 -24.34 -8.72 29.88
N ASN A 187 -24.35 -8.19 28.67
CA ASN A 187 -24.98 -8.71 27.46
C ASN A 187 -23.96 -9.18 26.43
N TRP A 188 -22.81 -9.70 26.89
CA TRP A 188 -21.84 -10.34 26.00
C TRP A 188 -22.51 -11.47 25.21
N GLN A 189 -22.34 -11.42 23.89
CA GLN A 189 -22.81 -12.42 22.96
C GLN A 189 -21.62 -13.09 22.31
N ASP A 190 -21.53 -14.41 22.47
CA ASP A 190 -20.62 -15.24 21.68
C ASP A 190 -20.99 -15.11 20.20
N VAL A 191 -20.01 -14.79 19.37
CA VAL A 191 -20.23 -14.64 17.92
C VAL A 191 -20.37 -15.98 17.20
N GLY A 192 -20.09 -17.10 17.89
CA GLY A 192 -20.24 -18.46 17.37
C GLY A 192 -19.12 -18.89 16.42
N TRP A 193 -18.02 -18.15 16.34
CA TRP A 193 -16.87 -18.54 15.53
C TRP A 193 -16.09 -19.64 16.26
N THR A 194 -16.15 -20.85 15.72
CA THR A 194 -15.49 -22.03 16.29
C THR A 194 -14.34 -22.56 15.44
N THR A 195 -14.09 -21.93 14.29
CA THR A 195 -12.98 -22.29 13.41
C THR A 195 -11.77 -21.45 13.79
N PHE A 196 -10.66 -22.13 14.05
CA PHE A 196 -9.35 -21.53 14.30
C PHE A 196 -8.45 -21.89 13.15
N TYR A 197 -7.61 -20.94 12.75
CA TYR A 197 -6.57 -21.17 11.77
C TYR A 197 -5.22 -21.13 12.43
N GLU A 198 -4.24 -21.79 11.83
CA GLU A 198 -2.86 -21.54 12.24
C GLU A 198 -2.57 -20.06 11.96
N ARG A 199 -1.88 -19.37 12.88
CA ARG A 199 -1.43 -17.97 12.72
C ARG A 199 -0.79 -17.71 11.36
N THR A 200 -0.08 -18.73 10.91
CA THR A 200 0.78 -18.86 9.75
C THR A 200 0.04 -19.19 8.45
N SER A 201 -1.16 -19.73 8.56
CA SER A 201 -1.97 -20.24 7.46
C SER A 201 -3.41 -19.77 7.68
N PRO A 202 -3.66 -18.45 7.51
CA PRO A 202 -4.99 -17.89 7.70
C PRO A 202 -6.01 -18.55 6.77
N GLY A 203 -7.25 -18.59 7.22
CA GLY A 203 -8.37 -19.05 6.40
C GLY A 203 -9.36 -17.93 6.12
N SER A 204 -10.61 -18.29 5.88
CA SER A 204 -11.65 -17.32 5.55
C SER A 204 -12.14 -16.56 6.78
N PHE A 205 -12.45 -15.29 6.59
CA PHE A 205 -13.21 -14.51 7.56
C PHE A 205 -14.60 -15.12 7.79
N SER A 206 -14.95 -15.23 9.07
CA SER A 206 -16.31 -15.56 9.51
C SER A 206 -17.13 -14.29 9.68
N ASN A 207 -18.44 -14.40 9.47
CA ASN A 207 -19.36 -13.27 9.59
C ASN A 207 -20.17 -13.41 10.88
N TYR A 208 -20.54 -12.29 11.47
CA TYR A 208 -21.52 -12.25 12.55
C TYR A 208 -22.46 -11.06 12.36
N SER A 209 -23.72 -11.24 12.74
CA SER A 209 -24.68 -10.14 12.81
C SER A 209 -25.68 -10.37 13.93
N THR A 210 -26.00 -9.31 14.67
CA THR A 210 -27.02 -9.30 15.72
C THR A 210 -27.80 -8.00 15.69
N LYS A 211 -29.02 -8.04 16.23
CA LYS A 211 -29.91 -6.89 16.28
C LYS A 211 -30.18 -6.54 17.74
N PHE A 212 -30.12 -5.25 18.07
CA PHE A 212 -30.53 -4.75 19.36
C PHE A 212 -31.22 -3.39 19.25
N THR A 213 -31.90 -2.99 20.31
CA THR A 213 -32.53 -1.68 20.43
C THR A 213 -31.66 -0.81 21.33
N ALA A 214 -31.24 0.36 20.85
CA ALA A 214 -30.51 1.33 21.66
C ALA A 214 -31.43 1.92 22.73
N MET A 215 -31.02 1.90 24.00
CA MET A 215 -31.87 2.36 25.10
C MET A 215 -31.58 3.82 25.53
N ASP A 216 -30.59 4.45 24.91
CA ASP A 216 -30.14 5.83 25.19
C ASP A 216 -29.71 6.53 23.89
N ASP A 217 -29.36 7.82 23.96
CA ASP A 217 -28.90 8.62 22.81
C ASP A 217 -27.44 8.36 22.42
N TYR A 218 -26.75 7.50 23.18
CA TYR A 218 -25.43 6.95 22.88
C TYR A 218 -25.38 5.46 23.18
N VAL A 219 -24.56 4.75 22.41
CA VAL A 219 -24.20 3.36 22.68
C VAL A 219 -22.69 3.20 22.52
N THR A 220 -22.06 2.43 23.39
CA THR A 220 -20.71 1.91 23.17
C THR A 220 -20.80 0.48 22.68
N ILE A 221 -20.19 0.19 21.54
CA ILE A 221 -20.00 -1.17 21.01
C ILE A 221 -18.64 -1.68 21.46
N TYR A 222 -18.59 -2.93 21.91
CA TYR A 222 -17.37 -3.63 22.26
C TYR A 222 -17.25 -4.91 21.44
N VAL A 223 -16.03 -5.19 20.97
CA VAL A 223 -15.65 -6.48 20.39
C VAL A 223 -14.40 -6.95 21.13
N ARG A 224 -14.41 -8.19 21.62
CA ARG A 224 -13.27 -8.74 22.34
C ARG A 224 -12.96 -10.17 21.95
N ILE A 225 -11.70 -10.53 22.11
CA ILE A 225 -11.28 -11.90 22.25
C ILE A 225 -11.25 -12.29 23.74
N TRP A 226 -11.63 -13.53 24.01
CA TRP A 226 -11.65 -14.16 25.32
C TRP A 226 -10.83 -15.45 25.25
N LYS A 227 -9.63 -15.43 25.85
CA LYS A 227 -8.79 -16.60 26.07
C LYS A 227 -9.11 -17.17 27.44
N LYS A 228 -9.68 -18.38 27.48
CA LYS A 228 -10.04 -19.05 28.73
C LYS A 228 -8.83 -19.69 29.38
N TRP A 229 -8.79 -19.60 30.72
CA TRP A 229 -7.78 -20.24 31.57
C TRP A 229 -6.33 -19.82 31.30
N GLY A 230 -6.10 -18.70 30.61
CA GLY A 230 -4.79 -18.09 30.41
C GLY A 230 -3.69 -19.10 30.12
N VAL A 231 -3.97 -20.06 29.23
CA VAL A 231 -3.09 -21.23 29.04
C VAL A 231 -1.68 -20.76 28.66
N PRO A 232 -0.64 -21.24 29.36
CA PRO A 232 0.78 -20.95 29.09
C PRO A 232 1.19 -21.28 27.67
N GLU A 233 2.22 -20.59 27.18
CA GLU A 233 2.94 -20.93 25.95
C GLU A 233 2.10 -20.86 24.66
N GLU A 234 0.89 -20.28 24.74
CA GLU A 234 -0.07 -20.25 23.65
C GLU A 234 -0.51 -18.82 23.33
N GLU A 235 -0.29 -18.45 22.07
CA GLU A 235 -0.64 -17.14 21.53
C GLU A 235 -1.88 -17.24 20.64
N ILE A 236 -2.75 -16.23 20.75
CA ILE A 236 -3.97 -16.13 19.96
C ILE A 236 -4.13 -14.74 19.37
N ASP A 237 -4.62 -14.73 18.13
CA ASP A 237 -4.92 -13.56 17.33
C ASP A 237 -6.38 -13.52 16.95
N LEU A 238 -6.92 -12.31 16.95
CA LEU A 238 -8.19 -11.98 16.35
C LEU A 238 -7.95 -10.88 15.31
N ASN A 239 -8.17 -11.20 14.03
CA ASN A 239 -8.30 -10.20 12.99
C ASN A 239 -9.77 -9.79 12.88
N LEU A 240 -10.03 -8.49 12.90
CA LEU A 240 -11.35 -7.89 12.73
C LEU A 240 -11.35 -6.97 11.52
N ASP A 241 -12.45 -7.02 10.79
CA ASP A 241 -12.74 -6.14 9.67
C ASP A 241 -14.26 -5.95 9.53
N TYR A 242 -14.67 -4.92 8.82
CA TYR A 242 -16.06 -4.64 8.46
C TYR A 242 -17.02 -4.57 9.67
N ILE A 243 -16.61 -3.89 10.74
CA ILE A 243 -17.48 -3.67 11.91
C ILE A 243 -18.47 -2.53 11.58
N ALA A 244 -19.76 -2.85 11.50
CA ALA A 244 -20.80 -1.89 11.15
C ALA A 244 -21.94 -1.93 12.17
N LEU A 245 -22.38 -0.75 12.60
CA LEU A 245 -23.61 -0.57 13.36
C LEU A 245 -24.61 0.17 12.48
N THR A 246 -25.50 -0.57 11.83
CA THR A 246 -26.42 -0.01 10.84
C THR A 246 -27.80 0.22 11.45
N GLY A 247 -28.26 1.46 11.41
CA GLY A 247 -29.59 1.84 11.89
C GLY A 247 -29.95 3.26 11.48
N PRO A 248 -31.05 3.82 12.00
CA PRO A 248 -31.49 5.15 11.60
C PRO A 248 -30.46 6.22 11.97
N SER A 249 -30.25 7.16 11.04
CA SER A 249 -29.34 8.29 11.23
C SER A 249 -29.83 9.25 12.32
N VAL A 250 -28.91 9.65 13.21
CA VAL A 250 -29.11 10.76 14.17
C VAL A 250 -28.97 12.15 13.52
N TYR A 251 -28.43 12.20 12.30
CA TYR A 251 -28.28 13.41 11.50
C TYR A 251 -29.40 13.43 10.45
N GLY A 252 -30.41 14.29 10.65
CA GLY A 252 -31.41 14.56 9.63
C GLY A 252 -30.74 15.13 8.37
N TYR A 253 -30.91 14.47 7.23
CA TYR A 253 -30.45 14.85 5.87
C TYR A 253 -29.23 15.80 5.82
N GLY A 254 -28.01 15.25 5.70
CA GLY A 254 -26.84 16.09 5.40
C GLY A 254 -25.49 15.38 5.26
N TYR A 255 -25.27 14.25 5.95
CA TYR A 255 -24.05 13.45 5.82
C TYR A 255 -24.42 11.98 6.00
N ALA A 256 -24.55 11.24 4.91
CA ALA A 256 -24.50 9.79 4.93
C ALA A 256 -23.11 9.41 4.41
N PRO A 257 -22.21 8.79 5.21
CA PRO A 257 -21.10 8.05 4.61
C PRO A 257 -21.70 6.99 3.67
N ALA A 258 -21.02 6.76 2.54
CA ALA A 258 -21.53 5.90 1.48
C ALA A 258 -21.93 4.53 2.07
N PRO A 259 -23.08 3.96 1.70
CA PRO A 259 -23.43 2.61 2.14
C PRO A 259 -22.37 1.67 1.60
N ALA A 260 -21.63 1.01 2.50
CA ALA A 260 -20.85 -0.15 2.14
C ALA A 260 -21.79 -1.16 1.46
N GLN A 261 -21.52 -1.46 0.20
CA GLN A 261 -22.31 -2.41 -0.58
C GLN A 261 -22.22 -3.76 0.14
N PRO A 262 -23.33 -4.44 0.46
CA PRO A 262 -23.26 -5.83 0.88
C PRO A 262 -22.60 -6.63 -0.25
N ALA A 263 -21.45 -7.22 0.02
CA ALA A 263 -20.80 -8.12 -0.92
C ALA A 263 -21.78 -9.25 -1.29
N PRO A 264 -21.88 -9.63 -2.58
CA PRO A 264 -22.72 -10.74 -2.98
C PRO A 264 -22.27 -12.00 -2.25
N SER A 265 -23.22 -12.76 -1.72
CA SER A 265 -22.98 -14.10 -1.18
C SER A 265 -22.32 -14.97 -2.24
N GLN A 266 -21.01 -15.15 -2.17
CA GLN A 266 -20.28 -16.09 -3.01
C GLN A 266 -20.59 -17.51 -2.48
N PRO A 267 -20.98 -18.46 -3.34
CA PRO A 267 -21.15 -19.84 -2.92
C PRO A 267 -19.81 -20.41 -2.46
N TYR A 268 -19.85 -20.97 -1.24
CA TYR A 268 -18.79 -21.72 -0.59
C TYR A 268 -18.19 -22.77 -1.53
N TYR A 269 -16.91 -22.61 -1.85
CA TYR A 269 -16.05 -23.70 -2.30
C TYR A 269 -15.20 -24.14 -1.11
N GLU A 270 -15.28 -25.40 -0.71
CA GLU A 270 -14.25 -26.03 0.10
C GLU A 270 -12.95 -26.06 -0.71
N PRO A 271 -11.91 -25.31 -0.31
CA PRO A 271 -10.59 -25.58 -0.85
C PRO A 271 -10.11 -26.84 -0.15
N ASN A 272 -10.11 -27.95 -0.89
CA ASN A 272 -9.23 -29.06 -0.57
C ASN A 272 -7.81 -28.50 -0.42
N LYS A 273 -7.36 -28.44 0.83
CA LYS A 273 -5.98 -28.39 1.32
C LYS A 273 -4.90 -28.44 0.22
N PRO A 274 -4.25 -27.31 -0.09
CA PRO A 274 -2.81 -27.29 -0.23
C PRO A 274 -2.22 -27.09 1.17
N ALA A 275 -1.22 -27.89 1.53
CA ALA A 275 -0.30 -27.46 2.59
C ALA A 275 0.27 -26.09 2.17
N TYR A 276 0.48 -25.19 3.13
CA TYR A 276 1.32 -24.00 2.91
C TYR A 276 2.77 -24.47 2.72
N THR A 277 3.03 -25.03 1.55
CA THR A 277 4.28 -24.78 0.85
C THR A 277 4.12 -23.37 0.32
N HIS A 278 5.06 -22.45 0.61
CA HIS A 278 5.24 -21.32 -0.29
C HIS A 278 5.31 -21.93 -1.68
N GLU A 279 4.27 -21.76 -2.50
CA GLU A 279 4.35 -22.20 -3.88
C GLU A 279 5.38 -21.28 -4.51
N SER A 280 6.64 -21.74 -4.47
CA SER A 280 7.66 -21.30 -5.37
C SER A 280 6.99 -21.30 -6.74
N PRO A 281 6.90 -20.15 -7.43
CA PRO A 281 6.22 -20.08 -8.70
C PRO A 281 6.74 -21.22 -9.58
N PRO A 282 5.87 -21.90 -10.34
CA PRO A 282 6.23 -23.13 -11.03
C PRO A 282 7.54 -22.94 -11.79
N VAL A 283 8.51 -23.80 -11.52
CA VAL A 283 9.77 -23.86 -12.26
C VAL A 283 9.40 -24.24 -13.70
N ILE A 284 9.18 -23.24 -14.55
CA ILE A 284 8.97 -23.45 -15.98
C ILE A 284 10.29 -24.04 -16.51
N ASP A 285 10.26 -25.19 -17.15
CA ASP A 285 11.47 -25.77 -17.73
C ASP A 285 12.02 -24.89 -18.89
N GLY A 286 13.32 -24.64 -18.87
CA GLY A 286 14.02 -23.70 -19.76
C GLY A 286 15.15 -22.98 -19.01
N SER A 287 16.40 -23.08 -19.48
CA SER A 287 17.55 -22.50 -18.77
C SER A 287 17.68 -20.99 -19.05
N CYS A 288 17.69 -20.18 -18.00
CA CYS A 288 17.90 -18.72 -18.08
C CYS A 288 19.40 -18.43 -17.99
N GLN A 289 20.10 -18.69 -19.10
CA GLN A 289 21.56 -18.58 -19.22
C GLN A 289 22.00 -17.29 -19.93
N GLY A 290 21.10 -16.31 -20.07
CA GLY A 290 21.44 -14.98 -20.57
C GLY A 290 22.47 -14.28 -19.67
N GLY A 291 23.07 -13.19 -20.16
CA GLY A 291 23.93 -12.37 -19.32
C GLY A 291 23.16 -11.77 -18.16
N ASP A 292 23.88 -11.52 -17.07
CA ASP A 292 23.32 -10.96 -15.84
C ASP A 292 23.10 -9.46 -16.00
N TYR A 293 21.91 -9.00 -15.66
CA TYR A 293 21.52 -7.60 -15.72
C TYR A 293 21.70 -6.86 -14.39
N ILE A 294 22.03 -7.60 -13.32
CA ILE A 294 22.34 -7.02 -12.01
C ILE A 294 23.82 -6.66 -11.96
N TYR A 295 24.09 -5.39 -11.66
CA TYR A 295 25.43 -4.93 -11.34
C TYR A 295 25.73 -5.18 -9.86
N ASN A 296 26.89 -5.77 -9.57
CA ASN A 296 27.34 -6.02 -8.20
C ASN A 296 26.28 -6.70 -7.31
N GLY A 297 25.59 -7.69 -7.86
CA GLY A 297 24.63 -8.48 -7.08
C GLY A 297 25.28 -9.48 -6.13
N SER A 298 26.56 -9.78 -6.35
CA SER A 298 27.43 -10.54 -5.43
C SER A 298 28.14 -9.65 -4.40
N PHE A 299 27.95 -8.33 -4.45
CA PHE A 299 28.56 -7.35 -3.53
C PHE A 299 30.11 -7.24 -3.49
N GLU A 300 30.83 -8.12 -4.17
CA GLU A 300 32.30 -8.15 -4.28
C GLU A 300 32.94 -6.92 -4.94
N TYR A 301 32.18 -6.04 -5.62
CA TYR A 301 32.74 -4.82 -6.23
C TYR A 301 32.84 -3.65 -5.24
N GLY A 302 32.53 -3.92 -3.97
CA GLY A 302 32.62 -3.00 -2.86
C GLY A 302 31.35 -2.21 -2.61
N PHE A 303 31.43 -1.26 -1.68
CA PHE A 303 30.29 -0.53 -1.14
C PHE A 303 30.47 0.99 -1.24
N ASN A 304 29.36 1.71 -1.22
CA ASN A 304 29.27 3.16 -1.14
C ASN A 304 28.63 3.57 0.19
N PRO A 305 29.12 4.63 0.85
CA PRO A 305 28.45 5.18 2.02
C PRO A 305 27.09 5.79 1.62
N VAL A 306 26.11 5.61 2.50
CA VAL A 306 24.77 6.21 2.40
C VAL A 306 24.44 6.93 3.71
N ALA A 307 23.28 7.59 3.78
CA ALA A 307 22.85 8.31 4.98
C ALA A 307 22.87 7.43 6.25
N ILE A 308 22.61 6.13 6.11
CA ILE A 308 22.59 5.15 7.18
C ILE A 308 23.44 3.95 6.74
N GLY A 309 24.75 3.99 6.99
CA GLY A 309 25.66 2.88 6.72
C GLY A 309 26.20 2.83 5.28
N HIS A 310 26.27 1.64 4.69
CA HIS A 310 26.89 1.35 3.39
C HIS A 310 26.03 0.38 2.56
N VAL A 311 25.92 0.66 1.27
CA VAL A 311 25.26 -0.24 0.30
C VAL A 311 26.20 -0.65 -0.81
N GLY A 312 25.98 -1.84 -1.38
CA GLY A 312 26.75 -2.32 -2.53
C GLY A 312 26.84 -1.27 -3.65
N LYS A 313 28.00 -1.11 -4.28
CA LYS A 313 28.15 -0.18 -5.41
C LYS A 313 27.10 -0.46 -6.48
N GLY A 314 26.47 0.61 -6.97
CA GLY A 314 25.38 0.53 -7.96
C GLY A 314 23.99 0.25 -7.37
N TRP A 315 23.87 0.08 -6.06
CA TRP A 315 22.61 0.00 -5.34
C TRP A 315 22.29 1.32 -4.62
N GLY A 316 21.00 1.64 -4.48
CA GLY A 316 20.50 2.64 -3.54
C GLY A 316 19.80 1.97 -2.36
N SER A 317 19.44 2.73 -1.32
CA SER A 317 18.68 2.26 -0.14
C SER A 317 17.48 3.14 0.19
N PHE A 318 16.55 2.57 0.95
CA PHE A 318 15.39 3.27 1.48
C PHE A 318 14.95 2.68 2.82
N THR A 319 14.26 3.50 3.62
CA THR A 319 13.53 3.09 4.83
C THR A 319 12.25 3.92 4.96
N ASN A 320 11.31 3.50 5.81
CA ASN A 320 10.10 4.26 6.12
C ASN A 320 10.14 5.01 7.47
N GLY A 321 11.31 5.10 8.12
CA GLY A 321 11.50 5.84 9.37
C GLY A 321 10.74 5.25 10.56
N GLY A 322 10.24 6.09 11.47
CA GLY A 322 9.47 5.64 12.64
C GLY A 322 10.32 5.15 13.81
N ALA A 323 9.71 4.37 14.70
CA ALA A 323 10.28 3.89 15.96
C ALA A 323 11.20 2.66 15.77
N ALA A 324 12.19 2.79 14.88
CA ALA A 324 13.23 1.79 14.68
C ALA A 324 14.57 2.45 14.30
N GLY A 325 15.65 1.83 14.74
CA GLY A 325 16.98 2.02 14.19
C GLY A 325 17.11 1.24 12.87
N TYR A 326 17.91 1.77 11.95
CA TYR A 326 18.17 1.16 10.66
C TYR A 326 19.68 1.06 10.43
N GLY A 327 20.09 0.06 9.66
CA GLY A 327 21.48 -0.14 9.30
C GLY A 327 21.62 -0.80 7.93
N PHE A 328 22.61 -0.35 7.17
CA PHE A 328 23.05 -1.02 5.95
C PHE A 328 24.55 -1.27 6.09
N TYR A 329 25.00 -2.50 5.93
CA TYR A 329 26.40 -2.85 6.19
C TYR A 329 26.97 -3.76 5.11
N ASP A 330 28.26 -3.58 4.87
CA ASP A 330 29.11 -4.56 4.21
C ASP A 330 29.25 -5.77 5.15
N GLU A 331 28.52 -6.83 4.83
CA GLU A 331 28.54 -8.07 5.60
C GLU A 331 29.72 -8.92 5.14
N GLN A 332 30.64 -9.18 6.05
CA GLN A 332 31.85 -9.97 5.78
C GLN A 332 31.90 -11.24 6.62
N TRP A 333 30.86 -11.51 7.41
CA TRP A 333 30.84 -12.69 8.26
C TRP A 333 30.54 -13.95 7.43
N PRO A 334 31.51 -14.89 7.28
CA PRO A 334 31.38 -15.98 6.31
C PRO A 334 30.12 -16.86 6.42
N PRO A 335 29.54 -17.13 7.62
CA PRO A 335 28.30 -17.88 7.73
C PRO A 335 27.09 -17.24 7.05
N VAL A 336 27.13 -15.93 6.77
CA VAL A 336 26.05 -15.15 6.18
C VAL A 336 26.50 -14.44 4.91
N VAL A 337 27.47 -15.04 4.21
CA VAL A 337 27.90 -14.70 2.85
C VAL A 337 27.80 -15.97 2.01
N SER A 338 27.11 -15.91 0.87
CA SER A 338 26.80 -17.10 0.06
C SER A 338 27.86 -17.38 -1.01
N ASP A 339 28.53 -16.34 -1.50
CA ASP A 339 29.64 -16.41 -2.45
C ASP A 339 30.65 -15.29 -2.13
N GLY A 340 31.94 -15.52 -2.38
CA GLY A 340 32.96 -14.49 -2.15
C GLY A 340 33.23 -14.14 -0.68
N GLN A 341 33.42 -12.85 -0.40
CA GLN A 341 33.78 -12.29 0.91
C GLN A 341 32.77 -11.28 1.44
N HIS A 342 31.85 -10.82 0.60
CA HIS A 342 30.97 -9.70 0.87
C HIS A 342 29.51 -10.04 0.58
N GLY A 343 28.61 -9.58 1.44
CA GLY A 343 27.17 -9.56 1.23
C GLY A 343 26.58 -8.23 1.71
N GLN A 344 25.30 -8.00 1.47
CA GLN A 344 24.59 -6.86 2.01
C GLN A 344 23.80 -7.26 3.26
N LEU A 345 24.10 -6.63 4.40
CA LEU A 345 23.21 -6.67 5.58
C LEU A 345 22.29 -5.44 5.58
N ILE A 346 21.02 -5.68 5.85
CA ILE A 346 19.98 -4.68 6.11
C ILE A 346 19.39 -4.96 7.50
N GLU A 347 19.52 -4.00 8.41
CA GLU A 347 19.06 -4.09 9.80
C GLU A 347 17.82 -3.21 10.01
N ILE A 348 16.81 -3.75 10.70
CA ILE A 348 15.70 -3.01 11.31
C ILE A 348 15.65 -3.35 12.80
N ASN A 349 16.01 -2.39 13.65
CA ASN A 349 16.22 -2.60 15.08
C ASN A 349 15.22 -1.80 15.93
N ALA A 350 14.26 -2.48 16.56
CA ALA A 350 13.31 -1.86 17.48
C ALA A 350 13.72 -1.99 18.96
N LYS A 351 14.97 -2.36 19.26
CA LYS A 351 15.47 -2.39 20.65
C LYS A 351 15.57 -0.97 21.21
N GLY A 352 15.04 -0.78 22.42
CA GLY A 352 15.03 0.53 23.09
C GLY A 352 13.90 1.47 22.66
N PHE A 353 12.95 0.99 21.86
CA PHE A 353 11.67 1.64 21.62
C PHE A 353 10.60 0.95 22.46
N ASP A 354 9.78 1.73 23.18
CA ASP A 354 8.79 1.21 24.15
C ASP A 354 7.35 1.19 23.60
N VAL A 355 7.15 1.61 22.35
CA VAL A 355 5.84 1.68 21.69
C VAL A 355 5.82 0.79 20.45
N ALA A 356 4.73 0.05 20.25
CA ALA A 356 4.44 -0.57 18.96
C ALA A 356 4.25 0.51 17.89
N ASP A 357 4.73 0.26 16.68
CA ASP A 357 4.66 1.16 15.53
C ASP A 357 4.11 0.41 14.33
N ASN A 358 3.72 1.12 13.25
CA ASN A 358 3.32 0.47 12.01
C ASN A 358 4.50 -0.35 11.47
N ASP A 359 4.23 -1.16 10.46
CA ASP A 359 5.24 -1.92 9.72
C ASP A 359 6.48 -1.10 9.37
N ARG A 360 7.66 -1.69 9.58
CA ARG A 360 8.94 -1.08 9.26
C ARG A 360 9.53 -1.74 8.02
N TYR A 361 9.96 -0.91 7.08
CA TYR A 361 10.60 -1.35 5.85
C TYR A 361 12.01 -0.78 5.75
N ALA A 362 12.93 -1.62 5.28
CA ALA A 362 14.26 -1.21 4.85
C ALA A 362 14.66 -2.05 3.65
N GLY A 363 15.23 -1.43 2.63
CA GLY A 363 15.53 -2.14 1.40
C GLY A 363 16.58 -1.47 0.54
N ILE A 364 16.97 -2.19 -0.50
CA ILE A 364 17.88 -1.74 -1.55
C ILE A 364 17.18 -1.77 -2.90
N TYR A 365 17.67 -0.96 -3.84
CA TYR A 365 17.14 -0.95 -5.20
C TYR A 365 18.23 -0.73 -6.24
N GLN A 366 17.97 -1.20 -7.47
CA GLN A 366 18.86 -1.00 -8.61
C GLN A 366 18.09 -0.71 -9.89
N LYS A 367 18.58 0.27 -10.64
CA LYS A 367 18.10 0.57 -12.00
C LYS A 367 18.66 -0.45 -12.98
N ILE A 368 17.77 -1.09 -13.73
CA ILE A 368 18.08 -2.11 -14.72
C ILE A 368 17.69 -1.59 -16.10
N LYS A 369 18.57 -1.78 -17.09
CA LYS A 369 18.40 -1.30 -18.47
C LYS A 369 18.70 -2.42 -19.45
N GLY A 370 18.16 -2.32 -20.66
CA GLY A 370 18.45 -3.27 -21.74
C GLY A 370 17.57 -4.53 -21.72
N LEU A 371 16.51 -4.55 -20.93
CA LEU A 371 15.52 -5.62 -20.96
C LEU A 371 14.76 -5.61 -22.29
N GLN A 372 14.24 -6.77 -22.69
CA GLN A 372 13.35 -6.92 -23.83
C GLN A 372 11.91 -7.01 -23.30
N PRO A 373 11.06 -5.99 -23.53
CA PRO A 373 9.67 -6.02 -23.10
C PRO A 373 8.96 -7.26 -23.66
N GLY A 374 8.20 -7.95 -22.82
CA GLY A 374 7.52 -9.19 -23.20
C GLY A 374 8.39 -10.45 -23.16
N ALA A 375 9.71 -10.34 -22.99
CA ALA A 375 10.57 -11.50 -22.76
C ALA A 375 10.57 -11.91 -21.27
N THR A 376 10.78 -13.20 -21.03
CA THR A 376 10.85 -13.76 -19.66
C THR A 376 12.25 -13.67 -19.09
N TYR A 377 12.34 -13.26 -17.83
CA TYR A 377 13.56 -13.19 -17.06
C TYR A 377 13.41 -13.95 -15.74
N GLU A 378 14.50 -14.47 -15.21
CA GLU A 378 14.59 -15.10 -13.90
C GLU A 378 15.39 -14.21 -12.95
N LEU A 379 14.75 -13.77 -11.86
CA LEU A 379 15.41 -13.17 -10.70
C LEU A 379 15.82 -14.30 -9.74
N THR A 380 17.08 -14.31 -9.35
CA THR A 380 17.63 -15.17 -8.30
C THR A 380 18.16 -14.29 -7.18
N VAL A 381 17.87 -14.64 -5.94
CA VAL A 381 18.42 -13.95 -4.75
C VAL A 381 18.80 -15.00 -3.72
N ASN A 382 20.01 -14.92 -3.18
CA ASN A 382 20.35 -15.63 -1.95
C ASN A 382 20.05 -14.70 -0.77
N GLY A 383 19.26 -15.19 0.19
CA GLY A 383 18.82 -14.40 1.32
C GLY A 383 18.81 -15.21 2.60
N LEU A 384 18.94 -14.50 3.72
CA LEU A 384 18.82 -15.06 5.06
C LEU A 384 18.23 -14.02 5.99
N LEU A 385 17.09 -14.36 6.60
CA LEU A 385 16.52 -13.58 7.70
C LEU A 385 17.03 -14.10 9.04
N ARG A 386 17.36 -13.18 9.94
CA ARG A 386 17.76 -13.47 11.31
C ARG A 386 17.04 -12.55 12.31
N GLY A 387 16.80 -13.06 13.51
CA GLY A 387 16.09 -12.37 14.59
C GLY A 387 16.75 -12.54 15.96
N THR A 388 16.22 -11.81 16.95
CA THR A 388 16.75 -11.84 18.33
C THR A 388 16.31 -13.09 19.11
N ASP A 389 15.19 -13.71 18.74
CA ASP A 389 14.67 -14.92 19.38
C ASP A 389 14.27 -15.96 18.29
N PRO A 390 14.79 -17.20 18.29
CA PRO A 390 14.37 -18.25 17.36
C PRO A 390 12.96 -18.82 17.62
N THR A 391 12.30 -18.43 18.72
CA THR A 391 10.88 -18.66 18.98
C THR A 391 10.00 -17.47 18.58
N ASP A 392 10.63 -16.40 18.09
CA ASP A 392 9.94 -15.23 17.56
C ASP A 392 9.02 -15.66 16.41
N ASP A 393 7.85 -15.03 16.35
CA ASP A 393 6.83 -15.34 15.35
C ASP A 393 7.45 -15.25 13.94
N PRO A 394 7.55 -16.36 13.17
CA PRO A 394 8.22 -16.36 11.88
C PRO A 394 7.52 -15.45 10.84
N TYR A 395 6.31 -14.97 11.14
CA TYR A 395 5.54 -14.03 10.32
C TYR A 395 5.87 -12.57 10.61
N ARG A 396 6.61 -12.30 11.69
CA ARG A 396 7.04 -10.94 12.07
C ARG A 396 7.95 -10.33 11.01
N TYR A 397 8.64 -11.15 10.22
CA TYR A 397 9.58 -10.70 9.21
C TYR A 397 9.23 -11.32 7.86
N GLU A 398 9.26 -10.51 6.81
CA GLU A 398 9.11 -10.98 5.43
C GLU A 398 10.16 -10.30 4.56
N VAL A 399 10.69 -11.03 3.58
CA VAL A 399 11.49 -10.43 2.51
C VAL A 399 10.59 -10.26 1.31
N GLN A 400 10.66 -9.11 0.65
CA GLN A 400 9.86 -8.86 -0.54
C GLN A 400 10.72 -8.31 -1.67
N TRP A 401 10.32 -8.61 -2.89
CA TRP A 401 10.79 -7.92 -4.08
C TRP A 401 9.63 -7.22 -4.79
N GLY A 402 9.96 -6.23 -5.60
CA GLY A 402 9.00 -5.51 -6.42
C GLY A 402 9.72 -4.71 -7.49
N TYR A 403 8.97 -4.07 -8.39
CA TYR A 403 9.59 -3.24 -9.42
C TYR A 403 8.69 -2.11 -9.92
N ASN A 404 9.33 -1.02 -10.35
CA ASN A 404 8.69 0.05 -11.10
C ASN A 404 9.10 -0.02 -12.58
N ALA A 405 8.12 -0.19 -13.48
CA ALA A 405 8.35 -0.40 -14.91
C ALA A 405 8.76 0.87 -15.68
N ASP A 406 8.43 2.04 -15.13
CA ASP A 406 8.75 3.37 -15.65
C ASP A 406 10.16 3.86 -15.28
N GLY A 407 10.88 3.07 -14.47
CA GLY A 407 12.19 3.43 -13.97
C GLY A 407 12.17 4.39 -12.78
N ASN A 408 11.02 4.62 -12.14
CA ASN A 408 10.92 5.40 -10.92
C ASN A 408 11.58 4.64 -9.75
N TRP A 409 12.44 5.32 -9.00
CA TRP A 409 13.17 4.77 -7.86
C TRP A 409 12.44 5.01 -6.53
N ASP A 410 11.30 5.69 -6.56
CA ASP A 410 10.42 5.85 -5.40
C ASP A 410 9.75 4.51 -5.04
N TRP A 411 10.22 3.91 -3.95
CA TRP A 411 9.74 2.63 -3.45
C TRP A 411 8.27 2.70 -3.00
N GLN A 412 7.74 3.89 -2.67
CA GLN A 412 6.36 4.06 -2.24
C GLN A 412 5.36 3.86 -3.39
N GLN A 413 5.84 3.89 -4.64
CA GLN A 413 5.02 3.70 -5.84
C GLN A 413 5.02 2.25 -6.33
N VAL A 414 5.77 1.36 -5.68
CA VAL A 414 5.81 -0.06 -6.03
C VAL A 414 4.48 -0.70 -5.62
N SER A 415 3.69 -1.11 -6.61
CA SER A 415 2.34 -1.67 -6.40
C SER A 415 2.29 -3.19 -6.49
N ASN A 416 3.43 -3.85 -6.69
CA ASN A 416 3.56 -5.26 -7.02
C ASN A 416 4.57 -5.98 -6.12
N TRP A 417 4.58 -5.62 -4.83
CA TRP A 417 5.38 -6.33 -3.84
C TRP A 417 4.97 -7.81 -3.79
N ALA A 418 5.97 -8.67 -3.81
CA ALA A 418 5.80 -10.11 -3.71
C ALA A 418 6.77 -10.69 -2.69
N GLY A 419 6.26 -11.56 -1.82
CA GLY A 419 7.05 -12.29 -0.83
C GLY A 419 8.13 -13.16 -1.47
N MET A 420 9.29 -13.17 -0.81
CA MET A 420 10.43 -14.01 -1.13
C MET A 420 10.62 -15.03 0.00
N ASP A 421 10.37 -16.30 -0.30
CA ASP A 421 10.73 -17.39 0.62
C ASP A 421 12.26 -17.57 0.58
N VAL A 422 12.93 -17.07 1.61
CA VAL A 422 14.37 -17.20 1.84
C VAL A 422 14.69 -18.27 2.90
N GLY A 423 13.70 -19.11 3.24
CA GLY A 423 13.79 -20.13 4.28
C GLY A 423 13.42 -19.63 5.68
N GLN A 424 13.68 -20.48 6.66
CA GLN A 424 13.39 -20.18 8.07
C GLN A 424 14.22 -19.01 8.60
N ILE A 425 13.71 -18.35 9.63
CA ILE A 425 14.42 -17.29 10.36
C ILE A 425 15.34 -17.92 11.39
N TYR A 426 16.61 -17.50 11.41
CA TYR A 426 17.61 -18.02 12.34
C TYR A 426 17.91 -17.04 13.49
N PRO A 427 18.47 -17.53 14.62
CA PRO A 427 19.08 -16.64 15.60
C PRO A 427 20.17 -15.78 14.96
N ARG A 428 20.24 -14.52 15.35
CA ARG A 428 21.29 -13.58 14.91
C ARG A 428 22.70 -14.14 15.04
N THR A 429 22.99 -14.82 16.14
CA THR A 429 24.32 -15.36 16.47
C THR A 429 24.59 -16.76 15.93
N GLU A 430 23.57 -17.48 15.46
CA GLU A 430 23.66 -18.87 14.99
C GLU A 430 22.92 -19.02 13.65
N PRO A 431 23.44 -18.40 12.57
CA PRO A 431 22.83 -18.47 11.25
C PRO A 431 22.90 -19.88 10.68
N GLY A 432 21.88 -20.26 9.93
CA GLY A 432 21.97 -21.39 9.01
C GLY A 432 22.39 -20.96 7.62
N ALA A 433 22.21 -21.86 6.66
CA ALA A 433 22.50 -21.57 5.25
C ALA A 433 21.51 -20.54 4.69
N MET A 434 22.00 -19.67 3.79
CA MET A 434 21.12 -18.81 3.00
C MET A 434 20.18 -19.64 2.13
N GLY A 435 18.91 -19.26 2.08
CA GLY A 435 17.96 -19.76 1.09
C GLY A 435 18.18 -19.11 -0.27
N THR A 436 17.83 -19.81 -1.34
CA THR A 436 17.83 -19.28 -2.70
C THR A 436 16.40 -19.10 -3.19
N TYR A 437 15.98 -17.86 -3.37
CA TYR A 437 14.71 -17.52 -4.00
C TYR A 437 14.87 -17.39 -5.51
N ARG A 438 13.92 -17.95 -6.28
CA ARG A 438 13.85 -17.81 -7.73
C ARG A 438 12.43 -17.46 -8.17
N VAL A 439 12.32 -16.48 -9.05
CA VAL A 439 11.05 -16.12 -9.68
C VAL A 439 11.27 -15.76 -11.14
N ARG A 440 10.32 -16.14 -11.97
CA ARG A 440 10.27 -15.72 -13.38
C ARG A 440 9.16 -14.72 -13.59
N PHE A 441 9.47 -13.67 -14.33
CA PHE A 441 8.50 -12.66 -14.72
C PHE A 441 8.77 -12.19 -16.14
N THR A 442 7.74 -11.61 -16.74
CA THR A 442 7.83 -10.99 -18.06
C THR A 442 8.26 -9.54 -17.88
N ALA A 443 9.34 -9.14 -18.55
CA ALA A 443 9.82 -7.76 -18.46
C ALA A 443 8.74 -6.80 -18.96
N PRO A 444 8.31 -5.82 -18.14
CA PRO A 444 7.23 -4.91 -18.49
C PRO A 444 7.68 -3.84 -19.50
N SER A 445 8.98 -3.56 -19.53
CA SER A 445 9.58 -2.42 -20.22
C SER A 445 11.07 -2.70 -20.52
N ARG A 446 11.72 -1.82 -21.29
CA ARG A 446 13.16 -1.91 -21.59
C ARG A 446 14.05 -1.56 -20.40
N HIS A 447 13.45 -0.97 -19.37
CA HIS A 447 14.10 -0.54 -18.15
C HIS A 447 13.15 -0.77 -16.97
N MET A 448 13.70 -0.94 -15.78
CA MET A 448 12.92 -0.99 -14.54
C MET A 448 13.80 -0.62 -13.36
N VAL A 449 13.20 -0.28 -12.23
CA VAL A 449 13.89 -0.31 -10.94
C VAL A 449 13.45 -1.55 -10.21
N LEU A 450 14.40 -2.43 -9.87
CA LEU A 450 14.18 -3.57 -8.98
C LEU A 450 14.36 -3.12 -7.54
N PHE A 451 13.46 -3.55 -6.66
CA PHE A 451 13.54 -3.33 -5.23
C PHE A 451 13.56 -4.67 -4.49
N ILE A 452 14.34 -4.74 -3.42
CA ILE A 452 14.32 -5.82 -2.44
C ILE A 452 14.27 -5.18 -1.06
N ARG A 453 13.35 -5.62 -0.20
CA ARG A 453 13.20 -5.09 1.16
C ARG A 453 13.01 -6.19 2.20
N GLY A 454 13.47 -5.91 3.41
CA GLY A 454 12.95 -6.53 4.61
C GLY A 454 11.72 -5.76 5.10
N TRP A 455 10.73 -6.51 5.56
CA TRP A 455 9.48 -6.04 6.13
C TRP A 455 9.37 -6.59 7.55
N LYS A 456 9.51 -5.72 8.54
CA LYS A 456 9.23 -6.03 9.93
C LYS A 456 7.80 -5.61 10.26
N LYS A 457 6.92 -6.59 10.45
CA LYS A 457 5.50 -6.40 10.73
C LYS A 457 5.28 -5.88 12.15
N TRP A 458 4.32 -5.00 12.27
CA TRP A 458 3.73 -4.48 13.52
C TRP A 458 4.70 -3.71 14.44
N GLY A 459 5.87 -3.30 13.92
CA GLY A 459 6.84 -2.48 14.65
C GLY A 459 7.15 -2.96 16.07
N VAL A 460 7.02 -4.27 16.34
CA VAL A 460 6.96 -4.75 17.74
C VAL A 460 8.24 -4.37 18.48
N PRO A 461 8.13 -3.72 19.65
CA PRO A 461 9.26 -3.18 20.39
C PRO A 461 10.17 -4.31 20.89
N GLY A 462 11.45 -3.98 21.14
CA GLY A 462 12.40 -4.92 21.73
C GLY A 462 12.93 -6.03 20.81
N SER A 463 12.52 -6.05 19.53
CA SER A 463 12.95 -7.04 18.54
C SER A 463 13.74 -6.42 17.38
N GLU A 464 14.70 -7.17 16.85
CA GLU A 464 15.60 -6.78 15.77
C GLU A 464 15.51 -7.82 14.64
N MET A 465 15.47 -7.33 13.41
CA MET A 465 15.49 -8.10 12.17
C MET A 465 16.74 -7.77 11.36
N ASP A 466 17.48 -8.81 11.01
CA ASP A 466 18.63 -8.74 10.11
C ASP A 466 18.29 -9.48 8.81
N LEU A 467 18.36 -8.80 7.67
CA LEU A 467 18.25 -9.38 6.34
C LEU A 467 19.62 -9.36 5.66
N ASN A 468 20.21 -10.53 5.50
CA ASN A 468 21.41 -10.73 4.69
C ASN A 468 21.02 -11.10 3.26
N LEU A 469 21.62 -10.42 2.29
CA LEU A 469 21.41 -10.63 0.86
C LEU A 469 22.75 -10.85 0.16
N ASP A 470 22.76 -11.77 -0.79
CA ASP A 470 23.91 -12.02 -1.63
C ASP A 470 23.49 -12.68 -2.97
N ASN A 471 24.40 -12.73 -3.94
CA ASN A 471 24.26 -13.39 -5.23
C ASN A 471 22.93 -13.05 -5.95
N ILE A 472 22.58 -11.76 -5.97
CA ILE A 472 21.40 -11.26 -6.68
C ILE A 472 21.69 -11.27 -8.19
N SER A 473 20.86 -11.94 -8.97
CA SER A 473 21.05 -12.13 -10.41
C SER A 473 19.73 -11.97 -11.16
N LEU A 474 19.76 -11.34 -12.33
CA LEU A 474 18.61 -11.25 -13.24
C LEU A 474 19.04 -11.67 -14.65
N ARG A 475 18.48 -12.78 -15.15
CA ARG A 475 18.91 -13.37 -16.43
C ARG A 475 17.74 -13.65 -17.36
N GLY A 476 17.92 -13.37 -18.65
CA GLY A 476 16.93 -13.66 -19.68
C GLY A 476 16.78 -15.16 -19.95
N CYS A 477 15.55 -15.62 -20.18
CA CYS A 477 15.20 -17.00 -20.48
C CYS A 477 14.96 -17.17 -21.99
N GLY A 478 15.59 -18.18 -22.61
CA GLY A 478 15.45 -18.49 -24.04
C GLY A 478 16.75 -18.36 -24.84
N GLY A 479 17.17 -19.45 -25.49
CA GLY A 479 18.41 -19.56 -26.26
C GLY A 479 18.35 -18.80 -27.58
N GLY A 480 18.69 -17.51 -27.55
CA GLY A 480 18.66 -16.64 -28.73
C GLY A 480 19.66 -15.51 -28.66
N GLY A 481 20.95 -15.82 -28.50
CA GLY A 481 22.05 -15.06 -29.10
C GLY A 481 22.28 -13.60 -28.71
N TYR A 482 21.52 -12.97 -27.80
CA TYR A 482 21.96 -11.70 -27.23
C TYR A 482 22.93 -12.01 -26.08
N LYS A 483 24.23 -12.08 -26.43
CA LYS A 483 25.27 -11.79 -25.45
C LYS A 483 25.12 -10.29 -25.16
N PRO A 484 24.75 -9.85 -23.96
CA PRO A 484 25.10 -8.50 -23.57
C PRO A 484 26.60 -8.38 -23.85
N GLY A 485 27.04 -7.29 -24.49
CA GLY A 485 28.45 -6.92 -24.34
C GLY A 485 28.77 -7.01 -22.84
N LYS A 486 30.03 -7.38 -22.49
CA LYS A 486 30.52 -7.28 -21.10
C LYS A 486 29.80 -6.14 -20.40
N PRO A 487 29.17 -6.32 -19.22
CA PRO A 487 28.39 -5.26 -18.58
C PRO A 487 29.17 -3.97 -18.76
N GLY A 488 28.61 -3.09 -19.59
CA GLY A 488 29.39 -2.06 -20.27
C GLY A 488 30.21 -1.35 -19.22
N HIS A 489 31.53 -1.52 -19.28
CA HIS A 489 32.48 -0.81 -18.44
C HIS A 489 32.63 0.64 -18.91
N ASP A 490 31.58 1.16 -19.56
CA ASP A 490 31.49 2.38 -20.34
C ASP A 490 30.27 3.16 -19.79
N GLY A 491 30.30 3.47 -18.50
CA GLY A 491 29.23 4.18 -17.80
C GLY A 491 29.23 3.90 -16.30
N GLY A 492 30.36 4.17 -15.64
CA GLY A 492 30.55 3.92 -14.21
C GLY A 492 29.50 4.59 -13.32
N TYR A 493 29.07 3.85 -12.30
CA TYR A 493 28.51 4.42 -11.07
C TYR A 493 29.65 5.09 -10.27
N PRO A 494 29.39 6.19 -9.56
CA PRO A 494 30.41 7.19 -9.20
C PRO A 494 31.13 6.82 -7.91
N GLY A 495 32.44 6.59 -7.99
CA GLY A 495 33.30 6.43 -6.80
C GLY A 495 34.81 6.51 -7.06
N ASP A 496 35.24 6.41 -8.31
CA ASP A 496 36.63 6.38 -8.73
C ASP A 496 36.92 7.46 -9.78
N GLY A 497 37.99 8.22 -9.53
CA GLY A 497 38.21 9.52 -10.11
C GLY A 497 38.44 9.55 -11.62
N GLY A 498 37.94 10.62 -12.24
CA GLY A 498 38.26 11.05 -13.60
C GLY A 498 37.08 10.93 -14.56
N TRP A 499 36.09 11.81 -14.42
CA TRP A 499 35.02 11.97 -15.41
C TRP A 499 35.62 12.38 -16.77
N GLY A 500 35.89 11.41 -17.64
CA GLY A 500 35.93 11.66 -19.07
C GLY A 500 34.50 11.97 -19.51
N GLY A 501 34.14 13.24 -19.57
CA GLY A 501 32.82 13.71 -20.01
C GLY A 501 32.95 14.72 -21.14
N CYS A 502 32.08 14.62 -22.14
CA CYS A 502 31.85 15.73 -23.06
C CYS A 502 31.06 16.82 -22.32
N THR A 503 31.40 18.08 -22.54
CA THR A 503 30.64 19.20 -21.95
C THR A 503 29.59 19.69 -22.92
N TYR A 504 28.36 19.78 -22.46
CA TYR A 504 27.24 20.42 -23.15
C TYR A 504 26.98 21.78 -22.52
N VAL A 505 26.84 22.83 -23.32
CA VAL A 505 26.47 24.16 -22.81
C VAL A 505 24.97 24.33 -23.03
N VAL A 506 24.21 24.49 -21.95
CA VAL A 506 22.75 24.68 -21.99
C VAL A 506 22.40 25.85 -22.90
N GLN A 507 21.54 25.62 -23.89
CA GLN A 507 21.08 26.61 -24.86
C GLN A 507 19.69 27.16 -24.46
N PRO A 508 19.27 28.32 -25.00
CA PRO A 508 17.91 28.81 -24.82
C PRO A 508 16.87 27.77 -25.21
N GLY A 509 15.95 27.46 -24.29
CA GLY A 509 14.88 26.48 -24.50
C GLY A 509 15.24 25.03 -24.19
N ASP A 510 16.47 24.73 -23.76
CA ASP A 510 16.80 23.41 -23.26
C ASP A 510 16.15 23.14 -21.89
N THR A 511 15.78 21.87 -21.67
CA THR A 511 15.49 21.33 -20.33
C THR A 511 16.47 20.20 -20.03
N LEU A 512 16.70 19.91 -18.75
CA LEU A 512 17.56 18.78 -18.35
C LEU A 512 17.02 17.47 -18.94
N GLY A 513 15.68 17.34 -19.00
CA GLY A 513 14.91 16.36 -19.77
C GLY A 513 15.35 16.18 -21.21
N ALA A 514 15.25 17.26 -21.99
CA ALA A 514 15.53 17.25 -23.41
C ALA A 514 17.02 17.01 -23.72
N ILE A 515 17.91 17.55 -22.89
CA ILE A 515 19.36 17.31 -23.01
C ILE A 515 19.68 15.85 -22.72
N ALA A 516 19.16 15.31 -21.61
CA ALA A 516 19.41 13.91 -21.24
C ALA A 516 18.92 12.94 -22.34
N ALA A 517 17.69 13.14 -22.83
CA ALA A 517 17.13 12.36 -23.92
C ALA A 517 17.96 12.47 -25.22
N ARG A 518 18.43 13.67 -25.58
CA ARG A 518 19.27 13.91 -26.76
C ARG A 518 20.60 13.16 -26.70
N HIS A 519 21.14 12.98 -25.50
CA HIS A 519 22.43 12.36 -25.27
C HIS A 519 22.35 10.91 -24.79
N GLY A 520 21.15 10.31 -24.75
CA GLY A 520 20.95 8.92 -24.33
C GLY A 520 21.30 8.67 -22.86
N VAL A 521 21.32 9.73 -22.03
CA VAL A 521 21.57 9.66 -20.59
C VAL A 521 20.27 9.92 -19.83
N TRP A 522 20.21 9.55 -18.55
CA TRP A 522 19.03 9.78 -17.73
C TRP A 522 19.09 11.17 -17.13
N VAL A 523 17.94 11.84 -17.00
CA VAL A 523 17.84 13.18 -16.40
C VAL A 523 18.49 13.22 -15.03
N ASN A 524 18.27 12.19 -14.21
CA ASN A 524 18.82 12.13 -12.86
C ASN A 524 20.32 11.78 -12.86
N ASP A 525 20.80 11.00 -13.81
CA ASP A 525 22.24 10.71 -13.96
C ASP A 525 22.98 11.98 -14.43
N LEU A 526 22.35 12.75 -15.32
CA LEU A 526 22.81 14.06 -15.77
C LEU A 526 22.73 15.10 -14.65
N ALA A 527 21.67 15.10 -13.84
CA ALA A 527 21.52 15.99 -12.69
C ALA A 527 22.62 15.70 -11.65
N TYR A 528 22.78 14.44 -11.29
CA TYR A 528 23.76 13.97 -10.32
C TYR A 528 25.20 14.30 -10.75
N ALA A 529 25.56 14.01 -12.01
CA ALA A 529 26.89 14.32 -12.54
C ALA A 529 27.23 15.83 -12.56
N ASN A 530 26.21 16.68 -12.44
CA ASN A 530 26.34 18.14 -12.45
C ASN A 530 25.97 18.80 -11.12
N GLY A 531 25.75 18.02 -10.06
CA GLY A 531 25.36 18.54 -8.75
C GLY A 531 24.04 19.32 -8.75
N ILE A 532 23.12 18.99 -9.65
CA ILE A 532 21.82 19.65 -9.79
C ILE A 532 20.83 18.95 -8.85
N ALA A 533 20.38 19.68 -7.83
CA ALA A 533 19.43 19.16 -6.83
C ALA A 533 17.97 19.18 -7.33
N ASP A 534 17.58 20.19 -8.11
CA ASP A 534 16.27 20.28 -8.74
C ASP A 534 16.42 20.12 -10.25
N ILE A 535 15.91 19.02 -10.79
CA ILE A 535 15.99 18.65 -12.21
C ILE A 535 15.27 19.63 -13.14
N ASN A 536 14.40 20.48 -12.58
CA ASN A 536 13.72 21.54 -13.32
C ASN A 536 14.54 22.84 -13.37
N TRP A 537 15.67 22.90 -12.67
CA TRP A 537 16.53 24.08 -12.58
C TRP A 537 17.89 23.85 -13.26
N ILE A 538 17.94 24.28 -14.51
CA ILE A 538 19.17 24.58 -15.25
C ILE A 538 19.10 25.99 -15.84
N TYR A 539 20.26 26.61 -16.09
CA TYR A 539 20.35 27.94 -16.68
C TYR A 539 21.11 27.92 -18.01
N VAL A 540 20.72 28.80 -18.94
CA VAL A 540 21.42 28.96 -20.23
C VAL A 540 22.88 29.34 -19.97
N GLY A 541 23.80 28.70 -20.69
CA GLY A 541 25.25 28.85 -20.49
C GLY A 541 25.83 27.91 -19.42
N GLN A 542 25.00 27.22 -18.63
CA GLN A 542 25.47 26.20 -17.70
C GLN A 542 26.19 25.09 -18.46
N ARG A 543 27.40 24.74 -18.01
CA ARG A 543 28.16 23.63 -18.58
C ARG A 543 27.75 22.35 -17.86
N LEU A 544 27.12 21.44 -18.58
CA LEU A 544 26.78 20.11 -18.11
C LEU A 544 27.82 19.10 -18.59
N VAL A 545 28.38 18.34 -17.66
CA VAL A 545 29.10 17.11 -17.91
C VAL A 545 28.07 16.06 -18.31
N ILE A 546 28.13 15.57 -19.55
CA ILE A 546 27.28 14.48 -20.02
C ILE A 546 27.96 13.15 -19.65
N PRO A 547 27.34 12.32 -18.79
CA PRO A 547 27.93 11.03 -18.40
C PRO A 547 28.05 10.05 -19.58
N GLY A 548 29.14 9.30 -19.66
CA GLY A 548 29.26 8.18 -20.61
C GLY A 548 29.57 8.56 -22.07
N CYS A 549 29.87 9.82 -22.38
CA CYS A 549 30.29 10.18 -23.74
C CYS A 549 31.74 9.74 -24.04
N SER A 550 31.90 8.71 -24.87
CA SER A 550 33.13 8.48 -25.63
C SER A 550 33.14 9.36 -26.89
N ALA A 551 34.26 10.03 -27.18
CA ALA A 551 34.41 11.00 -28.27
C ALA A 551 34.28 10.42 -29.71
N THR A 552 33.74 9.22 -29.88
CA THR A 552 33.75 8.46 -31.15
C THR A 552 32.39 8.34 -31.83
N GLN A 553 31.32 8.92 -31.29
CA GLN A 553 30.05 9.05 -32.01
C GLN A 553 29.58 10.51 -32.05
N LEU A 554 30.13 11.28 -32.97
CA LEU A 554 29.43 12.44 -33.51
C LEU A 554 28.50 11.93 -34.62
N PRO A 555 27.16 12.05 -34.52
CA PRO A 555 26.33 11.98 -35.71
C PRO A 555 26.75 13.10 -36.66
N SER A 556 27.06 12.74 -37.91
CA SER A 556 27.32 13.71 -38.97
C SER A 556 26.08 14.57 -39.18
N TYR A 557 26.30 15.88 -39.20
CA TYR A 557 25.28 16.90 -39.42
C TYR A 557 24.61 16.70 -40.81
N PRO A 558 23.27 16.72 -40.94
CA PRO A 558 22.62 16.82 -42.24
C PRO A 558 22.92 18.20 -42.87
N PRO A 559 23.13 18.30 -44.19
CA PRO A 559 23.59 19.53 -44.83
C PRO A 559 22.64 20.70 -44.56
N ALA A 560 23.23 21.86 -44.24
CA ALA A 560 22.53 23.08 -43.90
C ALA A 560 21.56 23.51 -45.02
N ILE A 561 20.31 23.81 -44.64
CA ILE A 561 19.35 24.49 -45.51
C ILE A 561 19.79 25.97 -45.62
N PRO A 562 19.81 26.58 -46.82
CA PRO A 562 20.19 27.99 -46.97
C PRO A 562 19.14 28.90 -46.29
N VAL A 563 19.59 29.74 -45.37
CA VAL A 563 18.76 30.75 -44.70
C VAL A 563 18.75 32.03 -45.56
N PRO A 564 17.59 32.68 -45.81
CA PRO A 564 17.52 33.92 -46.57
C PRO A 564 18.14 35.10 -45.81
N PRO A 565 18.64 36.14 -46.50
CA PRO A 565 19.33 37.25 -45.87
C PRO A 565 18.33 38.17 -45.17
N VAL A 566 18.52 38.39 -43.87
CA VAL A 566 17.80 39.41 -43.12
C VAL A 566 18.70 40.63 -42.96
N TYR A 567 18.11 41.77 -43.35
CA TYR A 567 18.63 43.14 -43.27
C TYR A 567 18.92 43.55 -41.82
N ASP A 568 20.10 44.10 -41.55
CA ASP A 568 20.40 44.81 -40.30
C ASP A 568 19.81 46.23 -40.32
N PRO A 569 19.06 46.66 -39.28
CA PRO A 569 18.92 48.06 -38.92
C PRO A 569 19.95 48.48 -37.86
N PRO A 570 20.26 49.78 -37.73
CA PRO A 570 21.49 50.28 -37.09
C PRO A 570 21.50 50.12 -35.56
N ALA A 571 22.71 49.93 -35.02
CA ALA A 571 22.98 49.78 -33.60
C ALA A 571 22.64 51.03 -32.77
N GLU A 572 21.51 51.00 -32.08
CA GLU A 572 21.41 51.67 -30.79
C GLU A 572 22.15 50.79 -29.76
N GLN A 573 23.08 51.39 -29.02
CA GLN A 573 23.82 50.70 -27.95
C GLN A 573 22.82 50.28 -26.85
N ARG A 574 22.30 49.04 -26.98
CA ARG A 574 21.49 48.42 -25.93
C ARG A 574 22.33 48.34 -24.67
N ARG A 575 21.93 49.07 -23.64
CA ARG A 575 22.54 48.96 -22.32
C ARG A 575 22.06 47.66 -21.70
N ILE A 576 22.98 46.73 -21.46
CA ILE A 576 22.67 45.43 -20.85
C ILE A 576 23.12 45.49 -19.39
N HIS A 577 22.23 45.09 -18.48
CA HIS A 577 22.55 44.91 -17.07
C HIS A 577 22.47 43.42 -16.73
N VAL A 578 23.54 42.88 -16.16
CA VAL A 578 23.59 41.51 -15.65
C VAL A 578 23.15 41.52 -14.19
N VAL A 579 22.02 40.90 -13.88
CA VAL A 579 21.44 40.84 -12.52
C VAL A 579 22.45 40.25 -11.54
N GLN A 580 22.73 40.95 -10.44
CA GLN A 580 23.63 40.54 -9.37
C GLN A 580 22.89 39.87 -8.21
N PRO A 581 23.59 39.13 -7.33
CA PRO A 581 22.97 38.52 -6.14
C PRO A 581 22.26 39.56 -5.27
N GLY A 582 20.98 39.29 -4.97
CA GLY A 582 20.15 40.14 -4.10
C GLY A 582 19.47 41.32 -4.79
N GLU A 583 19.65 41.50 -6.10
CA GLU A 583 18.93 42.53 -6.85
C GLU A 583 17.50 42.09 -7.21
N THR A 584 16.59 43.05 -7.13
CA THR A 584 15.20 42.92 -7.60
C THR A 584 14.99 43.80 -8.83
N LEU A 585 13.99 43.45 -9.65
CA LEU A 585 13.65 44.21 -10.86
C LEU A 585 13.38 45.68 -10.53
N SER A 586 12.77 45.96 -9.37
CA SER A 586 12.52 47.32 -8.88
C SER A 586 13.80 48.09 -8.53
N GLN A 587 14.79 47.43 -7.93
CA GLN A 587 16.09 48.06 -7.61
C GLN A 587 16.90 48.37 -8.87
N ILE A 588 16.89 47.45 -9.84
CA ILE A 588 17.55 47.64 -11.13
C ILE A 588 16.88 48.78 -11.92
N CYS A 589 15.55 48.83 -11.95
CA CYS A 589 14.82 49.95 -12.55
C CYS A 589 15.17 51.29 -11.91
N ALA A 590 15.24 51.35 -10.57
CA ALA A 590 15.63 52.55 -9.84
C ALA A 590 17.08 52.97 -10.15
N LEU A 591 18.00 52.01 -10.31
CA LEU A 591 19.41 52.26 -10.63
C LEU A 591 19.58 52.94 -12.00
N TYR A 592 18.74 52.58 -12.98
CA TYR A 592 18.83 53.11 -14.35
C TYR A 592 17.78 54.16 -14.71
N GLY A 593 16.90 54.53 -13.78
CA GLY A 593 15.81 55.47 -14.03
C GLY A 593 14.76 54.97 -15.02
N SER A 594 14.59 53.65 -15.12
CA SER A 594 13.58 53.01 -15.98
C SER A 594 12.38 52.51 -15.14
N SER A 595 11.33 52.01 -15.78
CA SER A 595 10.16 51.46 -15.08
C SER A 595 10.11 49.93 -15.16
N ALA A 596 9.56 49.29 -14.13
CA ALA A 596 9.42 47.83 -14.10
C ALA A 596 8.66 47.31 -15.34
N GLN A 597 7.58 47.99 -15.73
CA GLN A 597 6.80 47.59 -16.90
C GLN A 597 7.56 47.73 -18.22
N ALA A 598 8.36 48.79 -18.39
CA ALA A 598 9.19 48.96 -19.58
C ALA A 598 10.25 47.85 -19.66
N LEU A 599 10.88 47.54 -18.53
CA LEU A 599 11.90 46.49 -18.44
C LEU A 599 11.32 45.09 -18.67
N ILE A 600 10.13 44.81 -18.14
CA ILE A 600 9.36 43.58 -18.39
C ILE A 600 9.08 43.41 -19.88
N ASN A 601 8.57 44.45 -20.53
CA ASN A 601 8.20 44.40 -21.95
C ASN A 601 9.44 44.25 -22.84
N ALA A 602 10.52 44.98 -22.53
CA ALA A 602 11.77 44.94 -23.28
C ALA A 602 12.46 43.56 -23.22
N ASN A 603 12.21 42.79 -22.15
CA ASN A 603 12.86 41.51 -21.89
C ASN A 603 11.90 40.30 -21.90
N GLY A 604 10.62 40.51 -22.23
CA GLY A 604 9.60 39.45 -22.26
C GLY A 604 9.39 38.73 -20.92
N ILE A 605 9.55 39.43 -19.79
CA ILE A 605 9.49 38.83 -18.46
C ILE A 605 8.04 38.50 -18.09
N VAL A 606 7.71 37.22 -17.98
CA VAL A 606 6.34 36.76 -17.69
C VAL A 606 5.97 36.92 -16.21
N ASN A 607 6.93 36.71 -15.29
CA ASN A 607 6.73 36.91 -13.86
C ASN A 607 7.71 37.97 -13.33
N PRO A 608 7.23 39.18 -12.97
CA PRO A 608 8.10 40.29 -12.58
C PRO A 608 8.78 40.13 -11.22
N ASN A 609 8.30 39.19 -10.40
CA ASN A 609 8.91 38.86 -9.11
C ASN A 609 10.01 37.80 -9.23
N LEU A 610 10.28 37.31 -10.44
CA LEU A 610 11.22 36.23 -10.68
C LEU A 610 12.22 36.64 -11.77
N ILE A 611 13.32 37.26 -11.32
CA ILE A 611 14.53 37.48 -12.12
C ILE A 611 15.68 36.66 -11.54
N TYR A 612 16.62 36.25 -12.40
CA TYR A 612 17.70 35.35 -12.01
C TYR A 612 19.04 36.08 -11.96
N VAL A 613 19.87 35.76 -10.98
CA VAL A 613 21.26 36.23 -10.97
C VAL A 613 21.98 35.76 -12.24
N GLY A 614 22.71 36.66 -12.88
CA GLY A 614 23.36 36.43 -14.18
C GLY A 614 22.46 36.69 -15.38
N GLN A 615 21.16 36.93 -15.20
CA GLN A 615 20.25 37.28 -16.29
C GLN A 615 20.65 38.64 -16.90
N GLU A 616 20.84 38.67 -18.22
CA GLU A 616 21.04 39.90 -18.96
C GLU A 616 19.69 40.57 -19.25
N LEU A 617 19.51 41.76 -18.71
CA LEU A 617 18.35 42.60 -18.94
C LEU A 617 18.74 43.76 -19.88
N VAL A 618 18.08 43.84 -21.01
CA VAL A 618 18.09 45.00 -21.89
C VAL A 618 17.39 46.13 -21.16
N ILE A 619 18.14 47.18 -20.79
CA ILE A 619 17.62 48.36 -20.12
C ILE A 619 17.03 49.32 -21.17
N PRO A 620 15.69 49.55 -21.18
CA PRO A 620 15.01 50.43 -22.11
C PRO A 620 15.02 51.89 -21.67
#